data_AF-A0A535AZQ7-F1
#
_entry.id   AF-A0A535AZQ7-F1
#
_cell.length_a   1.000
_cell.length_b   1.000
_cell.length_c   1.000
_cell.angle_alpha   90.00
_cell.angle_beta   90.00
_cell.angle_gamma   90.00
#
_symmetry.space_group_name_H-M   'P 1'
#
loop_
_entity.id
_entity.type
_entity.pdbx_description
1 polymer ?
#
loop_
_entity_poly.entity_id
_entity_poly.type
_entity_poly.pdbx_seq_one_letter_code
_entity_poly.pdbx_strand_id
1 'polypeptide(L)' 'MSFELLAEEDGARRGRLTTAHGMIDTPAFMPVGTQATVKALSPDEVRALGAQVLLSNTYHLALRP' A
#
# COMPACT_ATOMS: atom_id res chain seq x y z
N MET A 1 14.73 -2.80 -4.95
CA MET A 1 13.72 -3.01 -3.89
C MET A 1 14.45 -3.59 -2.69
N SER A 2 14.24 -3.05 -1.50
CA SER A 2 14.92 -3.49 -0.27
C SER A 2 13.97 -3.39 0.92
N PHE A 3 14.19 -4.24 1.93
CA PHE A 3 13.45 -4.21 3.19
C PHE A 3 14.43 -4.08 4.35
N GLU A 4 14.12 -3.21 5.30
CA GLU A 4 14.89 -2.94 6.51
C GLU A 4 14.02 -3.21 7.75
N LEU A 5 14.55 -3.93 8.74
CA LEU A 5 13.93 -4.09 10.06
C LEU A 5 14.43 -2.96 10.96
N LEU A 6 13.52 -2.10 11.42
CA LEU A 6 13.83 -0.92 12.23
C LEU A 6 13.76 -1.20 13.74
N ALA A 7 12.81 -2.04 14.17
CA ALA A 7 12.65 -2.45 15.55
C ALA A 7 11.86 -3.77 15.64
N GLU A 8 12.08 -4.51 16.72
CA GLU A 8 11.36 -5.74 17.04
C GLU A 8 11.07 -5.81 18.55
N GLU A 9 9.85 -6.20 18.90
CA GLU A 9 9.40 -6.38 20.29
C GLU A 9 8.36 -7.51 20.32
N ASP A 10 8.61 -8.56 21.10
CA ASP A 10 7.70 -9.72 21.29
C ASP A 10 7.13 -10.31 19.97
N GLY A 11 7.94 -10.34 18.92
CA GLY A 11 7.57 -10.85 17.58
C GLY A 11 6.83 -9.85 16.68
N ALA A 12 6.47 -8.67 17.20
CA ALA A 12 6.04 -7.53 16.40
C ALA A 12 7.25 -6.87 15.74
N ARG A 13 7.13 -6.51 14.45
CA ARG A 13 8.24 -5.98 13.65
C ARG A 13 7.84 -4.66 13.01
N ARG A 14 8.61 -3.63 13.31
CA ARG A 14 8.58 -2.37 12.59
C ARG A 14 9.63 -2.41 11.50
N GLY A 15 9.24 -2.15 10.26
CA GLY A 15 10.16 -2.20 9.12
C GLY A 15 9.89 -1.12 8.11
N ARG A 16 10.73 -1.05 7.09
CA ARG A 16 10.59 -0.14 5.96
C ARG A 16 10.92 -0.86 4.67
N LEU A 17 9.98 -0.81 3.73
CA LEU A 17 10.12 -1.31 2.38
C LEU A 17 10.40 -0.14 1.42
N THR A 18 11.53 -0.17 0.74
CA THR A 18 11.88 0.82 -0.28
C THR A 18 11.62 0.25 -1.66
N THR A 19 10.70 0.90 -2.38
CA THR A 19 10.32 0.57 -3.76
C THR A 19 10.83 1.65 -4.72
N ALA A 20 10.68 1.43 -6.03
CA ALA A 20 10.97 2.46 -7.02
C ALA A 20 10.02 3.67 -6.94
N HIS A 21 8.91 3.59 -6.22
CA HIS A 21 7.85 4.61 -6.21
C HIS A 21 7.65 5.24 -4.82
N GLY A 22 8.49 4.88 -3.86
CA GLY A 22 8.42 5.41 -2.49
C GLY A 22 8.77 4.37 -1.43
N MET A 23 8.73 4.84 -0.19
CA MET A 23 8.95 4.04 1.00
C MET A 23 7.61 3.69 1.66
N ILE A 24 7.52 2.50 2.24
CA ILE A 24 6.34 1.98 2.95
C ILE A 24 6.80 1.50 4.32
N ASP A 25 6.25 2.06 5.39
CA ASP A 25 6.51 1.60 6.75
C ASP A 25 5.61 0.39 7.06
N THR A 26 6.16 -0.63 7.72
CA THR A 26 5.43 -1.83 8.12
C THR A 26 5.30 -1.89 9.65
N PRO A 27 4.16 -2.37 10.20
CA PRO A 27 3.03 -2.99 9.50
C PRO A 27 2.19 -1.98 8.71
N ALA A 28 1.81 -2.34 7.48
CA ALA A 28 1.08 -1.48 6.55
C ALA A 28 -0.36 -1.97 6.34
N PHE A 29 -1.32 -1.06 6.40
CA PHE A 29 -2.69 -1.32 5.95
C PHE A 29 -2.84 -0.83 4.51
N MET A 30 -3.28 -1.70 3.60
CA MET A 30 -3.36 -1.40 2.16
C MET A 30 -4.82 -1.27 1.72
N PRO A 31 -5.31 -0.06 1.41
CA PRO A 31 -6.62 0.10 0.78
C PRO A 31 -6.67 -0.63 -0.56
N VAL A 32 -7.84 -1.24 -0.84
CA VAL A 32 -8.03 -2.08 -2.04
C VAL A 32 -8.73 -1.27 -3.13
N GLY A 33 -8.08 -1.22 -4.29
CA GLY A 33 -8.64 -0.72 -5.54
C GLY A 33 -9.23 -1.85 -6.38
N THR A 34 -10.49 -1.69 -6.80
CA THR A 34 -11.17 -2.58 -7.74
C THR A 34 -11.56 -1.77 -8.96
N GLN A 35 -11.20 -2.22 -10.18
CA GLN A 35 -11.37 -1.45 -11.42
C GLN A 35 -10.64 -0.09 -11.38
N ALA A 36 -9.35 -0.12 -11.01
CA ALA A 36 -8.47 1.05 -10.96
C ALA A 36 -8.90 2.17 -9.98
N THR A 37 -9.88 1.94 -9.11
CA THR A 37 -10.37 2.94 -8.15
C THR A 37 -10.50 2.37 -6.74
N VAL A 38 -10.17 3.19 -5.74
CA VAL A 38 -10.61 2.98 -4.36
C VAL A 38 -12.00 3.59 -4.25
N LYS A 39 -13.00 2.76 -3.95
CA LYS A 39 -14.41 3.16 -4.05
C LYS A 39 -14.70 4.42 -3.22
N ALA A 40 -15.34 5.40 -3.86
CA ALA A 40 -15.78 6.68 -3.29
C ALA A 40 -14.67 7.65 -2.85
N LEU A 41 -13.40 7.36 -3.16
CA LEU A 41 -12.29 8.24 -2.79
C LEU A 41 -11.46 8.61 -4.03
N SER A 42 -11.11 9.89 -4.12
CA SER A 42 -10.10 10.39 -5.05
C SER A 42 -8.69 9.99 -4.61
N PRO A 43 -7.69 10.00 -5.52
CA PRO A 43 -6.30 9.71 -5.15
C PRO A 43 -5.75 10.61 -4.04
N ASP A 44 -6.15 11.87 -3.99
CA ASP A 44 -5.69 12.82 -2.98
C ASP A 44 -6.31 12.56 -1.61
N GLU A 45 -7.58 12.16 -1.54
CA GLU A 45 -8.21 11.72 -0.29
C GLU A 45 -7.54 10.45 0.25
N VAL A 46 -7.23 9.49 -0.63
CA VAL A 46 -6.50 8.27 -0.25
C VAL A 46 -5.11 8.59 0.31
N ARG A 47 -4.39 9.53 -0.30
CA ARG A 47 -3.09 10.01 0.23
C ARG A 47 -3.25 10.74 1.55
N ALA A 48 -4.28 11.57 1.70
CA ALA A 48 -4.55 12.32 2.93
C ALA A 48 -4.84 11.40 4.13
N LEU A 49 -5.36 10.19 3.89
CA LEU A 49 -5.54 9.14 4.90
C LEU A 49 -4.21 8.49 5.34
N GLY A 50 -3.08 8.84 4.73
CA GLY A 50 -1.76 8.29 5.05
C GLY A 50 -1.44 6.96 4.36
N ALA A 51 -2.20 6.57 3.33
CA ALA A 51 -1.93 5.37 2.57
C ALA A 51 -0.59 5.48 1.80
N GLN A 52 0.38 4.62 2.13
CA GLN A 52 1.69 4.55 1.48
C GLN A 52 1.72 3.57 0.29
N VAL A 53 0.73 2.68 0.21
CA VAL A 53 0.61 1.64 -0.82
C VAL A 53 -0.86 1.25 -0.99
N LEU A 54 -1.22 0.83 -2.20
CA LEU A 54 -2.56 0.34 -2.54
C LEU A 54 -2.45 -1.07 -3.14
N LEU A 55 -3.47 -1.89 -2.90
CA LEU A 55 -3.62 -3.17 -3.59
C LEU A 55 -4.55 -2.96 -4.79
N SER A 56 -4.08 -3.28 -6.00
CA SER A 56 -4.91 -3.24 -7.20
C SER A 56 -5.29 -4.64 -7.65
N ASN A 57 -6.58 -4.90 -7.83
CA ASN A 57 -7.05 -6.18 -8.31
C ASN A 57 -6.90 -6.29 -9.84
N THR A 58 -5.93 -7.07 -10.27
CA THR A 58 -5.59 -7.27 -11.69
C THR A 58 -6.66 -8.03 -12.47
N TYR A 59 -7.47 -8.87 -11.83
CA TYR A 59 -8.54 -9.63 -12.50
C TYR A 59 -9.54 -8.69 -13.19
N HIS A 60 -10.01 -7.66 -12.47
CA HIS A 60 -10.96 -6.71 -13.03
C HIS A 60 -10.35 -5.88 -14.16
N LEU A 61 -9.10 -5.44 -13.99
CA LEU A 61 -8.38 -4.63 -14.99
C LEU A 61 -8.12 -5.39 -16.29
N ALA A 62 -7.82 -6.69 -16.20
CA ALA A 62 -7.58 -7.52 -17.37
C ALA A 62 -8.84 -7.72 -18.22
N LEU A 63 -10.03 -7.74 -17.58
CA LEU A 63 -11.29 -7.97 -18.26
C LEU A 63 -11.93 -6.69 -18.79
N ARG A 64 -11.84 -5.59 -18.03
CA ARG A 64 -12.44 -4.29 -18.36
C ARG A 64 -11.56 -3.17 -17.77
N PRO A 65 -10.69 -2.55 -18.58
CA PRO A 65 -9.85 -1.43 -18.14
C PRO A 65 -10.68 -0.18 -17.82
#